data_AF-A0AA92PGU1-F1
#
_entry.id   AF-A0AA92PGU1-F1
#
_cell.length_a   1.000
_cell.length_b   1.000
_cell.length_c   1.000
_cell.angle_alpha   90.00
_cell.angle_beta   90.00
_cell.angle_gamma   90.00
#
_symmetry.space_group_name_H-M   'P 1'
#
loop_
_entity.id
_entity.type
_entity.pdbx_description
1 polymer ?
#
loop_
_entity_poly.entity_id
_entity_poly.type
_entity_poly.pdbx_seq_one_letter_code
_entity_poly.pdbx_strand_id
1 'polypeptide(L)'
;MRVPRPSREQQALQLAEQSRARRVAIHQQVWDLHDQGWSGKAIARQVGIGVTSVFRYLRTPTFVEPTRRRSRGRSILVPYQEYILKRWNEGCHEGLVLFEEIQQQGYKGSYDTVARYTRRIRTALGIKPRKLYSVKSLPKVTQPKKLCLTPRRAVWLVLRKPESQLPEVSFES
;
A
#
# COMPACT_ATOMS: atom_id res chain seq x y z
N MET A 1 -18.09 -0.37 43.19
CA MET A 1 -18.00 0.88 42.40
C MET A 1 -17.67 0.54 40.94
N ARG A 2 -18.48 0.97 39.97
CA ARG A 2 -18.17 0.78 38.53
C ARG A 2 -17.25 1.92 38.09
N VAL A 3 -16.02 1.61 37.70
CA VAL A 3 -15.09 2.60 37.15
C VAL A 3 -15.59 2.98 35.73
N PRO A 4 -15.81 4.27 35.42
CA PRO A 4 -16.24 4.67 34.09
C PRO A 4 -15.15 4.37 33.06
N ARG A 5 -15.57 3.87 31.89
CA ARG A 5 -14.67 3.54 30.79
C ARG A 5 -14.05 4.84 30.25
N PRO A 6 -12.72 4.94 30.10
CA PRO A 6 -12.08 6.16 29.60
C PRO A 6 -12.53 6.45 28.16
N SER A 7 -12.67 7.73 27.84
CA SER A 7 -12.98 8.25 26.50
C SER A 7 -11.95 7.77 25.47
N ARG A 8 -12.31 7.69 24.18
CA ARG A 8 -11.38 7.27 23.10
C ARG A 8 -10.08 8.07 23.08
N GLU A 9 -10.17 9.37 23.38
CA GLU A 9 -9.01 10.26 23.50
C GLU A 9 -8.12 9.88 24.70
N GLN A 10 -8.74 9.62 25.85
CA GLN A 10 -8.03 9.17 27.06
C GLN A 10 -7.36 7.81 26.84
N GLN A 11 -8.02 6.88 26.17
CA GLN A 11 -7.43 5.59 25.78
C GLN A 11 -6.23 5.77 24.83
N ALA A 12 -6.33 6.69 23.87
CA ALA A 12 -5.24 6.98 22.94
C ALA A 12 -4.02 7.61 23.66
N LEU A 13 -4.25 8.49 24.63
CA LEU A 13 -3.20 9.07 25.47
C LEU A 13 -2.53 7.99 26.33
N GLN A 14 -3.30 7.14 27.00
CA GLN A 14 -2.78 6.03 27.80
C GLN A 14 -1.91 5.07 26.97
N LEU A 15 -2.37 4.69 25.77
CA LEU A 15 -1.58 3.85 24.87
C LEU A 15 -0.29 4.54 24.40
N ALA A 16 -0.34 5.86 24.19
CA ALA A 16 0.84 6.64 23.82
C ALA A 16 1.86 6.70 24.97
N GLU A 17 1.40 6.88 26.21
CA GLU A 17 2.22 6.84 27.43
C GLU A 17 2.84 5.46 27.66
N GLN A 18 2.05 4.39 27.55
CA GLN A 18 2.56 3.00 27.67
C GLN A 18 3.63 2.71 26.62
N SER A 19 3.39 3.13 25.38
CA SER A 19 4.36 2.97 24.30
C SER A 19 5.64 3.77 24.56
N ARG A 20 5.53 4.96 25.17
CA ARG A 20 6.68 5.80 25.57
C ARG A 20 7.47 5.14 26.68
N ALA A 21 6.81 4.70 27.74
CA ALA A 21 7.44 4.00 28.87
C ALA A 21 8.22 2.76 28.39
N ARG A 22 7.63 1.96 27.49
CA ARG A 22 8.31 0.80 26.90
C ARG A 22 9.58 1.20 26.13
N ARG A 23 9.55 2.29 25.36
CA ARG A 23 10.73 2.76 24.61
C ARG A 23 11.85 3.23 25.53
N VAL A 24 11.50 3.94 26.61
CA VAL A 24 12.48 4.40 27.61
C VAL A 24 13.13 3.20 28.31
N ALA A 25 12.33 2.21 28.73
CA ALA A 25 12.84 1.00 29.38
C ALA A 25 13.80 0.22 28.46
N ILE A 26 13.44 0.04 27.18
CA ILE A 26 14.31 -0.61 26.19
C ILE A 26 15.61 0.17 26.00
N HIS A 27 15.55 1.50 25.93
CA HIS A 27 16.74 2.33 25.78
C HIS A 27 17.69 2.17 26.97
N GLN A 28 17.16 2.22 28.20
CA GLN A 28 17.94 2.02 29.41
C GLN A 28 18.58 0.63 29.43
N GLN A 29 17.80 -0.42 29.15
CA GLN A 29 18.29 -1.80 29.11
C GLN A 29 19.43 -2.00 28.08
N VAL A 30 19.39 -1.29 26.95
CA VAL A 30 20.47 -1.32 25.95
C VAL A 30 21.75 -0.70 26.49
N TRP A 31 21.67 0.41 27.23
CA TRP A 31 22.82 1.06 27.86
C TRP A 31 23.38 0.21 29.01
N ASP A 32 22.52 -0.33 29.87
CA ASP A 32 22.95 -1.19 30.98
C ASP A 32 23.76 -2.41 30.49
N LEU A 33 23.31 -3.05 29.40
CA LEU A 33 24.02 -4.19 28.81
C LEU A 33 25.31 -3.76 28.08
N HIS A 34 25.31 -2.58 27.48
CA HIS A 34 26.49 -2.05 26.83
C HIS A 34 27.60 -1.72 27.83
N ASP A 35 27.24 -1.13 28.97
CA ASP A 35 28.19 -0.81 30.06
C ASP A 35 28.75 -2.09 30.71
N GLN A 36 28.01 -3.20 30.65
CA GLN A 36 28.50 -4.55 30.99
C GLN A 36 29.44 -5.16 29.94
N GLY A 37 29.74 -4.46 28.84
CA GLY A 37 30.65 -4.90 27.78
C GLY A 37 30.04 -5.82 26.73
N TRP A 38 28.71 -5.93 26.65
CA TRP A 38 28.06 -6.80 25.67
C TRP A 38 28.18 -6.24 24.25
N SER A 39 28.38 -7.12 23.27
CA SER A 39 28.36 -6.72 21.86
C SER A 39 26.96 -6.29 21.41
N GLY A 40 26.86 -5.28 20.53
CA GLY A 40 25.56 -4.80 20.04
C GLY A 40 24.67 -5.88 19.40
N LYS A 41 25.26 -6.92 18.78
CA LYS A 41 24.51 -8.07 18.26
C LYS A 41 23.94 -8.95 19.38
N ALA A 42 24.67 -9.14 20.48
CA ALA A 42 24.19 -9.88 21.65
C ALA A 42 23.07 -9.11 22.36
N ILE A 43 23.24 -7.79 22.52
CA ILE A 43 22.20 -6.89 23.07
C ILE A 43 20.91 -6.98 22.24
N ALA A 44 21.01 -6.95 20.92
CA ALA A 44 19.85 -7.07 20.03
C ALA A 44 19.05 -8.38 20.26
N ARG A 45 19.76 -9.50 20.42
CA ARG A 45 19.15 -10.81 20.71
C ARG A 45 18.51 -10.84 22.09
N GLN A 46 19.18 -10.28 23.11
CA GLN A 46 18.71 -10.27 24.49
C GLN A 46 17.48 -9.37 24.69
N VAL A 47 17.48 -8.18 24.09
CA VAL A 47 16.40 -7.19 24.21
C VAL A 47 15.26 -7.44 23.21
N GLY A 48 15.50 -8.23 22.17
CA GLY A 48 14.51 -8.56 21.14
C GLY A 48 14.23 -7.42 20.16
N ILE A 49 15.22 -6.59 19.88
CA ILE A 49 15.12 -5.47 18.92
C ILE A 49 16.11 -5.61 17.77
N GLY A 50 15.85 -4.92 16.66
CA GLY A 50 16.74 -4.94 15.51
C GLY A 50 18.13 -4.38 15.85
N VAL A 51 19.18 -5.01 15.31
CA VAL A 51 20.59 -4.62 15.52
C VAL A 51 20.82 -3.14 15.14
N THR A 52 20.17 -2.65 14.09
CA THR A 52 20.23 -1.23 13.68
C THR A 52 19.66 -0.28 14.74
N SER A 53 18.63 -0.70 15.48
CA SER A 53 18.05 0.09 16.57
C SER A 53 18.99 0.17 17.77
N VAL A 54 19.66 -0.93 18.11
CA VAL A 54 20.70 -0.96 19.16
C VAL A 54 21.81 0.04 18.83
N PHE A 55 22.40 -0.05 17.64
CA PHE A 55 23.46 0.89 17.23
C PHE A 55 22.98 2.34 17.16
N ARG A 56 21.70 2.57 16.84
CA ARG A 56 21.12 3.91 16.89
C ARG A 56 21.06 4.44 18.32
N TYR A 57 20.63 3.63 19.28
CA TYR A 57 20.58 4.03 20.70
C TYR A 57 21.98 4.25 21.27
N LEU A 58 22.94 3.39 20.96
CA LEU A 58 24.33 3.56 21.43
C LEU A 58 25.03 4.79 20.83
N ARG A 59 24.59 5.30 19.68
CA ARG A 59 25.08 6.56 19.09
C ARG A 59 24.48 7.80 19.74
N THR A 60 23.43 7.67 20.54
CA THR A 60 22.72 8.81 21.13
C THR A 60 22.55 8.56 22.63
N PRO A 61 23.43 9.12 23.48
CA PRO A 61 23.40 8.88 24.93
C PRO A 61 22.10 9.36 25.59
N THR A 62 21.46 10.36 25.00
CA THR A 62 20.17 10.87 25.45
C THR A 62 19.02 10.20 24.69
N PHE A 63 18.00 9.75 25.43
CA PHE A 63 16.79 9.23 24.81
C PHE A 63 16.07 10.35 24.05
N VAL A 64 16.13 10.30 22.72
CA VAL A 64 15.38 11.20 21.85
C VAL A 64 14.03 10.55 21.53
N GLU A 65 12.95 11.17 22.00
CA GLU A 65 11.60 10.74 21.64
C GLU A 65 11.45 10.83 20.12
N PRO A 66 11.03 9.73 19.43
CA PRO A 66 10.80 9.79 18.00
C PRO A 66 9.78 10.89 17.70
N THR A 67 10.19 11.90 16.93
CA THR A 67 9.26 12.92 16.44
C THR A 67 8.13 12.18 15.72
N ARG A 68 6.88 12.40 16.17
CA ARG A 68 5.71 11.88 15.46
C ARG A 68 5.90 12.25 14.00
N ARG A 69 5.77 11.27 13.09
CA ARG A 69 5.77 11.55 11.65
C ARG A 69 4.81 12.71 11.46
N ARG A 70 5.34 13.87 11.05
CA ARG A 70 4.52 15.04 10.76
C ARG A 70 3.45 14.52 9.82
N SER A 71 2.17 14.75 10.16
CA SER A 71 1.12 14.51 9.18
C SER A 71 1.60 15.20 7.92
N ARG A 72 1.64 14.48 6.79
CA ARG A 72 1.83 15.12 5.48
C ARG A 72 0.92 16.33 5.50
N GLY A 73 1.49 17.52 5.26
CA GLY A 73 0.90 18.82 5.62
C GLY A 73 -0.53 19.01 5.12
N ARG A 74 -1.12 20.19 5.34
CA ARG A 74 -2.50 20.48 4.88
C ARG A 74 -2.64 20.06 3.42
N SER A 75 -3.57 19.13 3.16
CA SER A 75 -3.79 18.63 1.81
C SER A 75 -4.10 19.80 0.89
N ILE A 76 -3.55 19.81 -0.32
CA ILE A 76 -3.92 20.78 -1.37
C ILE A 76 -5.42 20.79 -1.66
N LEU A 77 -6.14 19.74 -1.22
CA LEU A 77 -7.59 19.66 -1.34
C LEU A 77 -8.34 20.52 -0.33
N VAL A 78 -7.72 20.93 0.78
CA VAL A 78 -8.40 21.62 1.91
C VAL A 78 -9.27 22.80 1.45
N PRO A 79 -8.81 23.74 0.60
CA PRO A 79 -9.64 24.85 0.13
C PRO A 79 -10.88 24.43 -0.68
N TYR A 80 -10.83 23.26 -1.32
CA TYR A 80 -11.89 22.74 -2.20
C TYR A 80 -12.83 21.78 -1.47
N GLN A 81 -12.56 21.44 -0.20
CA GLN A 81 -13.38 20.49 0.56
C GLN A 81 -14.81 20.98 0.76
N GLU A 82 -14.99 22.27 1.06
CA GLU A 82 -16.30 22.88 1.24
C GLU A 82 -17.14 22.80 -0.04
N TYR A 83 -16.53 23.10 -1.19
CA TYR A 83 -17.18 22.97 -2.50
C TYR A 83 -17.60 21.51 -2.78
N ILE A 84 -16.68 20.56 -2.54
CA ILE A 84 -16.97 19.13 -2.74
C ILE A 84 -18.13 18.69 -1.84
N LEU A 85 -18.15 19.11 -0.57
CA LEU A 85 -19.25 18.78 0.36
C LEU A 85 -20.57 19.40 -0.06
N LYS A 86 -20.56 20.64 -0.57
CA LYS A 86 -21.75 21.29 -1.11
C LYS A 86 -22.34 20.47 -2.28
N ARG A 87 -21.53 20.17 -3.30
CA ARG A 87 -21.95 19.36 -4.46
C ARG A 87 -22.37 17.94 -4.07
N TRP A 88 -21.73 17.38 -3.05
CA TRP A 88 -22.11 16.09 -2.49
C TRP A 88 -23.53 16.12 -1.92
N ASN A 89 -23.87 17.15 -1.14
CA ASN A 89 -25.20 17.31 -0.56
C ASN A 89 -26.28 17.63 -1.61
N GLU A 90 -25.89 18.23 -2.74
CA GLU A 90 -26.76 18.42 -3.91
C GLU A 90 -27.00 17.10 -4.69
N GLY A 91 -26.38 16.00 -4.29
CA GLY A 91 -26.56 14.67 -4.89
C GLY A 91 -25.49 14.29 -5.93
N CYS A 92 -24.48 15.13 -6.15
CA CYS A 92 -23.37 14.79 -7.03
C CYS A 92 -22.35 13.91 -6.31
N HIS A 93 -22.51 12.59 -6.44
CA HIS A 93 -21.62 11.60 -5.83
C HIS A 93 -20.50 11.12 -6.76
N GLU A 94 -20.51 11.52 -8.04
CA GLU A 94 -19.54 11.06 -9.03
C GLU A 94 -18.18 11.77 -8.83
N GLY A 95 -17.16 11.01 -8.47
CA GLY A 95 -15.87 11.58 -8.08
C GLY A 95 -15.13 12.25 -9.24
N LEU A 96 -15.36 11.79 -10.47
CA LEU A 96 -14.76 12.37 -11.69
C LEU A 96 -15.34 13.76 -11.98
N VAL A 97 -16.67 13.91 -11.87
CA VAL A 97 -17.36 15.20 -12.05
C VAL A 97 -16.84 16.22 -11.04
N LEU A 98 -16.77 15.83 -9.76
CA LEU A 98 -16.22 16.69 -8.71
C LEU A 98 -14.76 17.08 -8.95
N PHE A 99 -13.97 16.19 -9.55
CA PHE A 99 -12.57 16.47 -9.89
C PHE A 99 -12.45 17.48 -11.04
N GLU A 100 -13.24 17.33 -12.09
CA GLU A 100 -13.26 18.26 -13.22
C GLU A 100 -13.74 19.65 -12.78
N GLU A 101 -14.78 19.73 -11.95
CA GLU A 101 -15.30 20.99 -11.40
C GLU A 101 -14.23 21.75 -10.57
N ILE A 102 -13.51 21.06 -9.67
CA ILE A 102 -12.46 21.72 -8.88
C ILE A 102 -11.21 22.03 -9.72
N GLN A 103 -10.95 21.25 -10.77
CA GLN A 103 -9.85 21.50 -11.70
C GLN A 103 -10.08 22.81 -12.46
N GLN A 104 -11.33 23.08 -12.86
CA GLN A 104 -11.73 24.37 -13.45
C GLN A 104 -11.58 25.54 -12.45
N GLN A 105 -11.72 25.28 -11.15
CA GLN A 105 -11.45 26.24 -10.07
C GLN A 105 -9.95 26.36 -9.71
N GLY A 106 -9.05 25.76 -10.51
CA GLY A 106 -7.60 25.87 -10.34
C GLY A 106 -6.95 24.78 -9.48
N TYR A 107 -7.65 23.68 -9.19
CA TYR A 107 -7.06 22.55 -8.48
C TYR A 107 -5.95 21.88 -9.30
N LYS A 108 -4.73 21.85 -8.75
CA LYS A 108 -3.53 21.26 -9.40
C LYS A 108 -3.19 19.85 -8.90
N GLY A 109 -4.07 19.23 -8.12
CA GLY A 109 -3.83 17.93 -7.53
C GLY A 109 -4.28 16.76 -8.39
N SER A 110 -3.98 15.55 -7.91
CA SER A 110 -4.41 14.32 -8.58
C SER A 110 -5.85 13.93 -8.22
N TYR A 111 -6.54 13.30 -9.17
CA TYR A 111 -7.84 12.66 -8.96
C TYR A 111 -7.86 11.71 -7.75
N ASP A 112 -6.79 10.94 -7.51
CA ASP A 112 -6.69 10.00 -6.38
C ASP A 112 -6.88 10.69 -5.01
N THR A 113 -6.46 11.96 -4.87
CA THR A 113 -6.70 12.75 -3.66
C THR A 113 -8.19 13.02 -3.45
N VAL A 114 -8.91 13.37 -4.53
CA VAL A 114 -10.37 13.59 -4.51
C VAL A 114 -11.12 12.29 -4.28
N ALA A 115 -10.72 11.20 -4.95
CA ALA A 115 -11.30 9.88 -4.79
C ALA A 115 -11.16 9.37 -3.34
N ARG A 116 -9.98 9.57 -2.72
CA ARG A 116 -9.78 9.26 -1.30
C ARG A 116 -10.67 10.09 -0.39
N TYR A 117 -10.85 11.37 -0.67
CA TYR A 117 -11.69 12.26 0.13
C TYR A 117 -13.17 11.90 0.02
N THR A 118 -13.70 11.73 -1.19
CA THR A 118 -15.08 11.28 -1.43
C THR A 118 -15.33 9.88 -0.86
N ARG A 119 -14.35 8.99 -0.87
CA ARG A 119 -14.44 7.68 -0.19
C ARG A 119 -14.55 7.82 1.34
N ARG A 120 -13.86 8.79 1.94
CA ARG A 120 -14.01 9.10 3.37
C ARG A 120 -15.40 9.60 3.69
N ILE A 121 -15.96 10.50 2.87
CA ILE A 121 -17.34 10.98 3.00
C ILE A 121 -18.32 9.80 2.94
N ARG A 122 -18.20 8.92 1.92
CA ARG A 122 -19.02 7.70 1.81
C ARG A 122 -18.94 6.81 3.05
N THR A 123 -17.73 6.57 3.54
CA THR A 123 -17.51 5.74 4.73
C THR A 123 -18.14 6.36 5.96
N ALA A 124 -18.05 7.67 6.13
CA ALA A 124 -18.66 8.40 7.24
C ALA A 124 -20.19 8.35 7.21
N LEU A 125 -20.78 8.35 6.00
CA LEU A 125 -22.23 8.18 5.79
C LEU A 125 -22.69 6.71 5.87
N GLY A 126 -21.80 5.76 6.13
CA GLY A 126 -22.12 4.33 6.16
C GLY A 126 -22.44 3.72 4.78
N ILE A 127 -22.21 4.45 3.70
CA ILE A 127 -22.43 3.99 2.33
C ILE A 127 -21.33 2.98 2.01
N LYS A 128 -21.71 1.70 1.88
CA LYS A 128 -20.77 0.63 1.53
C LYS A 128 -20.15 0.94 0.16
N PRO A 129 -18.82 0.81 -0.01
CA PRO A 129 -18.22 0.93 -1.32
C PRO A 129 -18.83 -0.12 -2.25
N ARG A 130 -19.07 0.27 -3.52
CA ARG A 130 -19.48 -0.69 -4.55
C ARG A 130 -18.47 -1.83 -4.53
N LYS A 131 -18.93 -3.07 -4.33
CA LYS A 131 -18.07 -4.24 -4.45
C LYS A 131 -17.55 -4.23 -5.87
N LEU A 132 -16.27 -3.88 -6.04
CA LEU A 132 -15.56 -4.28 -7.24
C LEU A 132 -15.57 -5.80 -7.17
N TYR A 133 -16.35 -6.44 -8.04
CA TYR A 133 -16.16 -7.86 -8.29
C TYR A 133 -14.67 -8.00 -8.57
N SER A 134 -13.94 -8.64 -7.63
CA SER A 134 -12.55 -8.98 -7.84
C SER A 134 -12.56 -9.76 -9.14
N VAL A 135 -12.09 -9.13 -10.21
CA VAL A 135 -12.04 -9.80 -11.50
C VAL A 135 -11.01 -10.89 -11.26
N LYS A 136 -11.50 -12.12 -11.06
CA LYS A 136 -10.66 -13.32 -11.00
C LYS A 136 -9.62 -13.13 -12.08
N SER A 137 -8.35 -13.09 -11.66
CA SER A 137 -7.19 -12.68 -12.46
C SER A 137 -7.49 -12.73 -13.95
N LEU A 138 -7.80 -11.58 -14.55
CA LEU A 138 -7.99 -11.51 -16.00
C LEU A 138 -6.73 -12.12 -16.63
N PRO A 139 -6.87 -12.98 -17.66
CA PRO A 139 -5.72 -13.56 -18.32
C PRO A 139 -4.79 -12.41 -18.74
N LYS A 140 -3.49 -12.57 -18.45
CA LYS A 140 -2.49 -11.54 -18.74
C LYS A 140 -2.49 -11.29 -20.25
N VAL A 141 -3.10 -10.18 -20.67
CA VAL A 141 -3.10 -9.75 -22.07
C VAL A 141 -1.67 -9.38 -22.43
N THR A 142 -0.99 -10.24 -23.16
CA THR A 142 0.33 -9.97 -23.73
C THR A 142 0.16 -9.45 -25.15
N GLN A 143 0.93 -8.44 -25.53
CA GLN A 143 0.99 -8.02 -26.93
C GLN A 143 1.41 -9.21 -27.80
N PRO A 144 0.67 -9.54 -28.88
CA PRO A 144 1.07 -10.62 -29.77
C PRO A 144 2.41 -10.28 -30.40
N LYS A 145 3.44 -11.10 -30.15
CA LYS A 145 4.72 -10.97 -30.83
C LYS A 145 4.48 -11.27 -32.31
N LYS A 146 4.60 -10.25 -33.17
CA LYS A 146 4.60 -10.44 -34.62
C LYS A 146 5.78 -11.35 -34.99
N LEU A 147 5.51 -12.59 -35.36
CA LEU A 147 6.52 -13.49 -35.90
C LEU A 147 6.80 -13.01 -37.33
N CYS A 148 7.92 -12.33 -37.55
CA CYS A 148 8.38 -12.03 -38.91
C CYS A 148 8.74 -13.37 -39.58
N LEU A 149 7.92 -13.81 -40.53
CA LEU A 149 8.23 -14.95 -41.38
C LEU A 149 9.43 -14.56 -42.25
N THR A 150 10.62 -15.01 -41.85
CA THR A 150 11.80 -14.81 -42.67
C THR A 150 11.71 -15.71 -43.90
N PRO A 151 12.24 -15.27 -45.06
CA PRO A 151 12.22 -16.08 -46.29
C PRO A 151 12.74 -17.50 -46.10
N ARG A 152 13.80 -17.67 -45.28
CA ARG A 152 14.34 -18.98 -44.89
C ARG A 152 13.33 -19.88 -44.19
N ARG A 153 12.48 -19.33 -43.34
CA ARG A 153 11.48 -20.07 -42.56
C ARG A 153 10.25 -20.42 -43.40
N ALA A 154 9.89 -19.56 -44.35
CA ALA A 154 8.87 -19.85 -45.36
C ALA A 154 9.34 -20.95 -46.33
N VAL A 155 10.58 -20.85 -46.82
CA VAL A 155 11.22 -21.87 -47.67
C VAL A 155 11.30 -23.22 -46.95
N TRP A 156 11.67 -23.25 -45.67
CA TRP A 156 11.69 -24.49 -44.89
C TRP A 156 10.30 -25.11 -44.68
N LEU A 157 9.25 -24.29 -44.53
CA LEU A 157 7.87 -24.77 -44.46
C LEU A 157 7.38 -25.35 -45.79
N VAL A 158 7.79 -24.77 -46.92
CA VAL A 158 7.43 -25.25 -48.27
C VAL A 158 8.24 -26.49 -48.68
N LEU A 159 9.52 -26.57 -48.27
CA LEU A 159 10.44 -27.66 -48.61
C LEU A 159 10.36 -28.88 -47.68
N ARG A 160 9.47 -28.91 -46.68
CA ARG A 160 9.17 -30.14 -45.94
C ARG A 160 8.45 -31.13 -46.87
N LYS A 161 9.26 -31.96 -47.53
CA LYS A 161 8.87 -33.21 -48.22
C LYS A 161 7.89 -34.00 -47.33
N PRO A 162 6.70 -34.40 -47.80
CA PRO A 162 5.91 -35.41 -47.13
C PRO A 162 6.48 -36.78 -47.52
N GLU A 163 7.56 -37.20 -46.88
CA GLU A 163 8.09 -38.55 -47.04
C GLU A 163 7.33 -39.51 -46.12
N SER A 164 6.31 -40.12 -46.72
CA SER A 164 5.97 -41.55 -46.69
C SER A 164 5.84 -42.26 -45.34
N GLN A 165 4.60 -42.67 -45.03
CA GLN A 165 4.16 -44.08 -44.92
C GLN A 165 2.89 -44.17 -44.05
N LEU A 166 1.75 -44.48 -44.67
CA LEU A 166 0.68 -45.21 -44.00
C LEU A 166 0.52 -46.54 -44.75
N PRO A 167 0.50 -47.69 -44.06
CA PRO A 167 0.37 -48.98 -44.71
C PRO A 167 -1.04 -49.16 -45.29
N GLU A 168 -1.09 -49.85 -46.43
CA GLU A 168 -2.31 -50.37 -47.04
C GLU A 168 -3.12 -51.17 -46.01
N VAL A 169 -4.40 -50.81 -45.86
CA VAL A 169 -5.39 -51.68 -45.23
C VAL A 169 -6.30 -52.16 -46.36
N SER A 170 -6.03 -53.37 -46.85
CA SER A 170 -6.90 -54.13 -47.73
C SER A 170 -8.25 -54.35 -47.05
N PHE A 171 -9.33 -54.02 -47.74
CA PHE A 171 -10.68 -54.47 -47.39
C PHE A 171 -11.23 -55.19 -48.63
N GLU A 172 -11.04 -56.51 -48.67
CA GLU A 172 -11.83 -57.39 -49.54
C GLU A 172 -13.17 -57.70 -48.87
N SER A 173 -14.15 -57.95 -49.72
CA SER A 173 -15.61 -58.01 -49.47
C SER A 173 -16.07 -59.22 -48.68
#